data_AF-A0A3R9TKT2-F1
#
_entry.id   AF-A0A3R9TKT2-F1
#
_cell.length_a   1.000
_cell.length_b   1.000
_cell.length_c   1.000
_cell.angle_alpha   90.00
_cell.angle_beta   90.00
_cell.angle_gamma   90.00
#
_symmetry.space_group_name_H-M   'P 1'
#
loop_
_entity.id
_entity.type
_entity.pdbx_description
1 polymer ?
#
loop_
_entity_poly.entity_id
_entity_poly.type
_entity_poly.pdbx_seq_one_letter_code
_entity_poly.pdbx_strand_id
1 'polypeptide(L)'
;MEAQSNSVNANTSSIYTCPMHPEIRQNHPGNCPICGMSLEPLLPNLDEADDNPELKDFKRRFWYTLPLTLIVVFLAMFGHQLNWFEMKVQSWIELVLTLPIVFWAGWPFFVRCWHSILNRSPNMWTLIGIGTGAAFIYSVVGTLAPQVFPASFISMGRVAVYFEATAAIISLTLLGQVLELKARSQTSTAIKSLLGLAPKTARKINKDGTEEDIP
;
A
#
# COMPACT_ATOMS: atom_id res chain seq x y z
N MET A 1 52.06 -16.68 -14.75
CA MET A 1 50.99 -17.44 -15.42
C MET A 1 49.75 -17.27 -14.58
N GLU A 2 48.91 -16.32 -14.98
CA GLU A 2 47.70 -15.89 -14.29
C GLU A 2 46.64 -17.00 -14.36
N ALA A 3 46.21 -17.51 -13.21
CA ALA A 3 45.09 -18.42 -13.12
C ALA A 3 43.79 -17.60 -13.16
N GLN A 4 43.02 -17.82 -14.21
CA GLN A 4 41.70 -17.24 -14.46
C GLN A 4 40.77 -17.56 -13.29
N SER A 5 40.43 -16.56 -12.48
CA SER A 5 39.30 -16.64 -11.56
C SER A 5 38.02 -16.53 -12.39
N ASN A 6 37.40 -17.68 -12.66
CA ASN A 6 36.03 -17.73 -13.16
C ASN A 6 35.12 -17.05 -12.13
N SER A 7 34.73 -15.81 -12.41
CA SER A 7 33.61 -15.16 -11.74
C SER A 7 32.35 -15.98 -12.01
N VAL A 8 31.92 -16.73 -11.02
CA VAL A 8 30.60 -17.35 -11.00
C VAL A 8 29.59 -16.20 -11.00
N ASN A 9 29.09 -15.86 -12.19
CA ASN A 9 27.89 -15.06 -12.37
C ASN A 9 26.72 -15.81 -11.73
N ALA A 10 26.54 -15.64 -10.42
CA ALA A 10 25.37 -16.08 -9.70
C ALA A 10 24.19 -15.13 -10.01
N ASN A 11 23.71 -15.17 -11.25
CA ASN A 11 22.31 -14.85 -11.54
C ASN A 11 21.45 -16.00 -11.01
N THR A 12 21.43 -16.21 -9.69
CA THR A 12 20.36 -16.98 -9.06
C THR A 12 19.09 -16.17 -9.28
N SER A 13 18.19 -16.68 -10.13
CA SER A 13 16.83 -16.18 -10.24
C SER A 13 16.21 -16.16 -8.84
N SER A 14 16.20 -14.98 -8.20
CA SER A 14 15.59 -14.78 -6.90
C SER A 14 14.14 -15.24 -7.03
N ILE A 15 13.76 -16.25 -6.25
CA ILE A 15 12.37 -16.70 -6.20
C ILE A 15 11.63 -15.65 -5.37
N TYR A 16 10.67 -14.97 -5.98
CA TYR A 16 9.77 -14.02 -5.35
C TYR A 16 8.52 -14.75 -4.86
N THR A 17 8.05 -14.39 -3.68
CA THR A 17 6.86 -14.95 -3.06
C THR A 17 5.92 -13.88 -2.54
N CYS A 18 4.63 -14.18 -2.48
CA CYS A 18 3.67 -13.31 -1.82
C CYS A 18 3.71 -13.58 -0.30
N PRO A 19 3.83 -12.56 0.56
CA PRO A 19 3.87 -12.76 2.02
C PRO A 19 2.56 -13.34 2.57
N MET A 20 1.44 -13.14 1.89
CA MET A 20 0.13 -13.72 2.27
C MET A 20 -0.18 -15.06 1.60
N HIS A 21 0.48 -15.37 0.48
CA HIS A 21 0.24 -16.58 -0.31
C HIS A 21 1.59 -17.24 -0.61
N PRO A 22 2.23 -17.92 0.37
CA PRO A 22 3.56 -18.49 0.22
C PRO A 22 3.65 -19.63 -0.81
N GLU A 23 2.50 -20.12 -1.28
CA GLU A 23 2.37 -21.07 -2.39
C GLU A 23 2.74 -20.43 -3.75
N ILE A 24 2.66 -19.10 -3.86
CA ILE A 24 2.99 -18.37 -5.10
C ILE A 24 4.49 -18.10 -5.10
N ARG A 25 5.20 -18.77 -6.01
CA ARG A 25 6.63 -18.58 -6.27
C ARG A 25 6.85 -18.20 -7.73
N GLN A 26 7.43 -17.03 -7.96
CA GLN A 26 7.71 -16.51 -9.30
C GLN A 26 9.19 -16.15 -9.42
N ASN A 27 9.73 -16.23 -10.63
CA ASN A 27 11.15 -15.95 -10.88
C ASN A 27 11.40 -14.48 -11.26
N HIS A 28 10.38 -13.63 -11.11
CA HIS A 28 10.42 -12.22 -11.46
C HIS A 28 9.68 -11.39 -10.40
N PRO A 29 10.03 -10.10 -10.23
CA PRO A 29 9.22 -9.17 -9.46
C PRO A 29 7.87 -8.96 -10.16
N GLY A 30 6.82 -8.68 -9.40
CA GLY A 30 5.48 -8.50 -9.94
C GLY A 30 4.42 -8.45 -8.84
N ASN A 31 3.15 -8.52 -9.24
CA ASN A 31 2.04 -8.57 -8.31
C ASN A 31 1.51 -10.00 -8.17
N CYS A 32 1.13 -10.36 -6.96
CA CYS A 32 0.51 -11.63 -6.63
C CYS A 32 -0.81 -11.81 -7.42
N PRO A 33 -0.97 -12.91 -8.19
CA PRO A 33 -2.19 -13.17 -8.94
C PRO A 33 -3.43 -13.43 -8.06
N ILE A 34 -3.28 -13.66 -6.75
CA ILE A 34 -4.43 -13.87 -5.85
C ILE A 34 -4.86 -12.57 -5.18
N CYS A 35 -3.94 -11.86 -4.53
CA CYS A 35 -4.27 -10.68 -3.71
C CYS A 35 -3.76 -9.34 -4.25
N GLY A 36 -2.98 -9.33 -5.33
CA GLY A 36 -2.46 -8.10 -5.93
C GLY A 36 -1.41 -7.35 -5.10
N MET A 37 -0.86 -7.95 -4.04
CA MET A 37 0.32 -7.41 -3.34
C MET A 37 1.59 -7.63 -4.17
N SER A 38 2.57 -6.75 -4.01
CA SER A 38 3.89 -6.93 -4.62
C SER A 38 4.54 -8.22 -4.08
N LEU A 39 5.24 -8.94 -4.95
CA LEU A 39 6.01 -10.11 -4.56
C LEU A 39 7.34 -9.67 -3.97
N GLU A 40 7.72 -10.29 -2.84
CA GLU A 40 8.97 -10.04 -2.13
C GLU A 40 9.94 -11.22 -2.36
N PRO A 41 11.26 -10.99 -2.44
CA PRO A 41 12.21 -12.08 -2.60
C PRO A 41 12.17 -13.02 -1.38
N LEU A 42 12.11 -14.34 -1.66
CA LEU A 42 11.97 -15.39 -0.64
C LEU A 42 13.21 -15.49 0.28
N LEU A 43 14.38 -15.13 -0.25
CA LEU A 43 15.59 -14.94 0.53
C LEU A 43 15.98 -13.44 0.50
N PRO A 44 16.19 -12.80 1.66
CA PRO A 44 16.64 -11.42 1.70
C PRO A 44 18.06 -11.33 1.12
N ASN A 45 18.25 -10.53 0.06
CA ASN A 45 19.57 -10.26 -0.51
C ASN A 45 20.44 -9.54 0.53
N LEU A 46 21.49 -10.19 1.01
CA LEU A 46 22.37 -9.67 2.07
C LEU A 46 23.07 -8.35 1.67
N ASP A 47 23.24 -8.08 0.38
CA ASP A 47 24.05 -6.98 -0.15
C ASP A 47 23.26 -5.70 -0.49
N GLU A 48 21.91 -5.74 -0.48
CA GLU A 48 21.07 -4.56 -0.74
C GLU A 48 20.68 -3.83 0.55
N ALA A 49 20.80 -2.49 0.58
CA ALA A 49 20.22 -1.69 1.65
C ALA A 49 18.70 -1.94 1.71
N ASP A 50 18.15 -2.11 2.91
CA ASP A 50 16.75 -2.48 3.19
C ASP A 50 15.78 -1.33 2.85
N ASP A 51 15.71 -1.01 1.57
CA ASP A 51 14.91 0.07 1.02
C ASP A 51 13.62 -0.54 0.47
N ASN A 52 12.63 -0.78 1.34
CA ASN A 52 11.32 -1.25 0.89
C ASN A 52 10.61 -0.10 0.14
N PRO A 53 10.57 -0.12 -1.22
CA PRO A 53 10.05 1.01 -2.00
C PRO A 53 8.53 1.16 -1.80
N GLU A 54 7.82 0.07 -1.50
CA GLU A 54 6.39 0.06 -1.24
C GLU A 54 6.07 0.81 0.06
N LEU A 55 6.83 0.55 1.13
CA LEU A 55 6.68 1.31 2.39
C LEU A 55 6.89 2.81 2.18
N LYS A 56 7.90 3.21 1.39
CA LYS A 56 8.15 4.62 1.07
C LYS A 56 6.99 5.24 0.30
N ASP A 57 6.44 4.53 -0.70
CA ASP A 57 5.32 5.03 -1.50
C ASP A 57 4.05 5.20 -0.65
N PHE A 58 3.69 4.19 0.14
CA PHE A 58 2.52 4.26 1.03
C PHE A 58 2.67 5.35 2.10
N LYS A 59 3.85 5.48 2.71
CA LYS A 59 4.14 6.53 3.69
C LYS A 59 4.04 7.93 3.06
N ARG A 60 4.55 8.10 1.84
CA ARG A 60 4.48 9.34 1.08
C ARG A 60 3.03 9.72 0.77
N ARG A 61 2.24 8.78 0.25
CA ARG A 61 0.82 8.98 -0.02
C ARG A 61 0.07 9.40 1.24
N PHE A 62 0.25 8.66 2.33
CA PHE A 62 -0.37 8.96 3.62
C PHE A 62 -0.06 10.37 4.10
N TRP A 63 1.21 10.76 4.17
CA TRP A 63 1.60 12.07 4.71
C TRP A 63 1.16 13.25 3.84
N TYR A 64 1.13 13.09 2.52
CA TYR A 64 0.64 14.16 1.64
C TYR A 64 -0.88 14.31 1.67
N THR A 65 -1.63 13.22 1.84
CA THR A 65 -3.10 13.31 1.89
C THR A 65 -3.66 13.53 3.29
N LEU A 66 -2.89 13.25 4.35
CA LEU A 66 -3.33 13.42 5.74
C LEU A 66 -3.85 14.84 6.04
N PRO A 67 -3.16 15.94 5.64
CA PRO A 67 -3.67 17.29 5.88
C PRO A 67 -5.02 17.52 5.19
N LEU A 68 -5.20 17.03 3.96
CA LEU A 68 -6.46 17.16 3.22
C LEU A 68 -7.58 16.37 3.91
N THR A 69 -7.31 15.13 4.34
CA THR A 69 -8.27 14.32 5.09
C THR A 69 -8.70 15.01 6.38
N LEU A 70 -7.75 15.57 7.13
CA LEU A 70 -8.05 16.30 8.36
C LEU A 70 -8.92 17.52 8.09
N ILE A 71 -8.65 18.27 7.03
CA ILE A 71 -9.48 19.41 6.64
C ILE A 71 -10.89 18.96 6.26
N VAL A 72 -11.05 17.91 5.47
CA VAL A 72 -12.38 17.39 5.07
C VAL A 72 -13.17 16.92 6.29
N VAL A 73 -12.55 16.13 7.17
CA VAL A 73 -13.21 15.64 8.40
C VAL A 73 -13.58 16.80 9.33
N PHE A 74 -12.70 17.79 9.47
CA PHE A 74 -12.97 18.97 10.26
C PHE A 74 -14.13 19.79 9.70
N LEU A 75 -14.17 20.02 8.38
CA LEU A 75 -15.28 20.70 7.72
C LEU A 75 -16.60 19.95 7.90
N ALA A 76 -16.60 18.63 7.77
CA ALA A 76 -17.81 17.83 7.95
C ALA A 76 -18.37 17.90 9.39
N MET A 77 -17.50 17.88 10.41
CA MET A 77 -17.93 17.93 11.82
C MET A 77 -18.26 19.33 12.31
N PHE A 78 -17.45 20.34 11.95
CA PHE A 78 -17.55 21.70 12.49
C PHE A 78 -18.17 22.71 11.52
N GLY A 79 -18.32 22.37 10.23
CA GLY A 79 -18.82 23.29 9.21
C GLY A 79 -20.21 23.83 9.51
N HIS A 80 -21.10 22.98 10.04
CA HIS A 80 -22.44 23.42 10.44
C HIS A 80 -22.46 24.30 11.71
N GLN A 81 -21.56 24.06 12.67
CA GLN A 81 -21.50 24.85 13.91
C GLN A 81 -20.91 26.24 13.70
N LEU A 82 -19.97 26.37 12.76
CA LEU A 82 -19.26 27.62 12.49
C LEU A 82 -19.97 28.53 11.47
N ASN A 83 -20.95 28.02 10.71
CA ASN A 83 -21.68 28.73 9.65
C ASN A 83 -20.77 29.52 8.68
N TRP A 84 -19.54 29.06 8.46
CA TRP A 84 -18.54 29.75 7.64
C TRP A 84 -18.92 29.82 6.16
N PHE A 85 -19.68 28.84 5.66
CA PHE A 85 -20.06 28.74 4.26
C PHE A 85 -21.51 28.32 4.10
N GLU A 86 -22.11 28.70 2.96
CA GLU A 86 -23.37 28.10 2.53
C GLU A 86 -23.18 26.59 2.34
N MET A 87 -24.14 25.79 2.80
CA MET A 87 -24.04 24.32 2.85
C MET A 87 -23.71 23.69 1.49
N LYS A 88 -24.17 24.32 0.40
CA LYS A 88 -23.84 23.91 -0.98
C LYS A 88 -22.38 24.14 -1.33
N VAL A 89 -21.82 25.29 -0.96
CA VAL A 89 -20.40 25.63 -1.21
C VAL A 89 -19.48 24.70 -0.41
N GLN A 90 -19.84 24.39 0.83
CA GLN A 90 -19.10 23.41 1.65
C GLN A 90 -18.99 22.05 0.95
N SER A 91 -20.08 21.55 0.36
CA SER A 91 -20.10 20.26 -0.35
C SER A 91 -19.14 20.26 -1.56
N TRP A 92 -19.04 21.38 -2.27
CA TRP A 92 -18.10 21.55 -3.38
C TRP A 92 -16.65 21.58 -2.89
N ILE A 93 -16.37 22.25 -1.78
CA ILE A 93 -15.03 22.27 -1.17
C ILE A 93 -14.63 20.85 -0.74
N GLU A 94 -15.52 20.12 -0.06
CA GLU A 94 -15.31 18.74 0.35
C GLU A 94 -15.03 17.83 -0.86
N LEU A 95 -15.78 17.97 -1.95
CA LEU A 95 -15.56 17.23 -3.20
C LEU A 95 -14.15 17.50 -3.74
N VAL A 96 -13.76 18.76 -3.90
CA VAL A 96 -12.45 19.15 -4.47
C VAL A 96 -11.29 18.63 -3.62
N LEU A 97 -11.40 18.73 -2.28
CA LEU A 97 -10.39 18.22 -1.37
C LEU A 97 -10.31 16.68 -1.37
N THR A 98 -11.43 16.00 -1.59
CA THR A 98 -11.50 14.53 -1.56
C THR A 98 -11.00 13.90 -2.86
N LEU A 99 -11.06 14.62 -3.99
CA LEU A 99 -10.55 14.14 -5.29
C LEU A 99 -9.10 13.61 -5.23
N PRO A 100 -8.09 14.36 -4.77
CA PRO A 100 -6.72 13.85 -4.70
C PRO A 100 -6.60 12.66 -3.73
N ILE A 101 -7.40 12.62 -2.66
CA ILE A 101 -7.37 11.50 -1.70
C ILE A 101 -7.84 10.21 -2.38
N VAL A 102 -8.95 10.27 -3.12
CA VAL A 102 -9.53 9.09 -3.78
C VAL A 102 -8.70 8.66 -4.99
N PHE A 103 -8.37 9.60 -5.87
CA PHE A 103 -7.73 9.29 -7.15
C PHE A 103 -6.22 9.09 -7.08
N TRP A 104 -5.52 9.62 -6.06
CA TRP A 104 -4.07 9.45 -5.93
C TRP A 104 -3.70 8.52 -4.76
N ALA A 105 -4.22 8.78 -3.56
CA ALA A 105 -3.97 7.93 -2.39
C ALA A 105 -4.73 6.59 -2.49
N GLY A 106 -6.00 6.62 -2.89
CA GLY A 106 -6.86 5.44 -3.00
C GLY A 106 -6.64 4.57 -4.24
N TRP A 107 -5.92 5.07 -5.25
CA TRP A 107 -5.71 4.35 -6.52
C TRP A 107 -5.23 2.89 -6.36
N PRO A 108 -4.21 2.58 -5.53
CA PRO A 108 -3.75 1.21 -5.35
C PRO A 108 -4.84 0.28 -4.80
N PHE A 109 -5.75 0.82 -3.98
CA PHE A 109 -6.84 0.05 -3.38
C PHE A 109 -7.90 -0.31 -4.42
N PHE A 110 -8.23 0.61 -5.32
CA PHE A 110 -9.14 0.32 -6.43
C PHE A 110 -8.56 -0.70 -7.40
N VAL A 111 -7.26 -0.61 -7.71
CA VAL A 111 -6.57 -1.61 -8.54
C VAL A 111 -6.63 -2.99 -7.88
N ARG A 112 -6.31 -3.10 -6.57
CA ARG A 112 -6.39 -4.37 -5.82
C ARG A 112 -7.82 -4.90 -5.71
N CYS A 113 -8.81 -4.02 -5.52
CA CYS A 113 -10.22 -4.36 -5.54
C CYS A 113 -10.63 -4.96 -6.89
N TRP A 114 -10.23 -4.33 -8.00
CA TRP A 114 -10.53 -4.82 -9.35
C TRP A 114 -9.92 -6.20 -9.61
N HIS A 115 -8.67 -6.41 -9.23
CA HIS A 115 -8.03 -7.73 -9.30
C HIS A 115 -8.77 -8.78 -8.46
N SER A 116 -9.17 -8.45 -7.23
CA SER A 116 -9.92 -9.36 -6.37
C SER A 116 -11.26 -9.77 -6.97
N ILE A 117 -11.97 -8.85 -7.61
CA ILE A 117 -13.24 -9.13 -8.30
C ILE A 117 -13.00 -10.05 -9.50
N LEU A 118 -12.01 -9.72 -10.34
CA LEU A 118 -11.66 -10.53 -11.52
C LEU A 118 -11.27 -11.97 -11.14
N ASN A 119 -10.48 -12.11 -10.09
CA ASN A 119 -9.99 -13.41 -9.60
C ASN A 119 -11.01 -14.16 -8.74
N ARG A 120 -12.22 -13.59 -8.54
CA ARG A 120 -13.29 -14.17 -7.70
C ARG A 120 -12.81 -14.54 -6.30
N SER A 121 -11.91 -13.75 -5.73
CA SER A 121 -11.33 -13.94 -4.40
C SER A 121 -11.59 -12.72 -3.50
N PRO A 122 -12.83 -12.53 -2.99
CA PRO A 122 -13.19 -11.36 -2.19
C PRO A 122 -12.32 -11.26 -0.94
N ASN A 123 -11.79 -10.07 -0.67
CA ASN A 123 -10.88 -9.81 0.44
C ASN A 123 -11.07 -8.39 0.98
N MET A 124 -10.20 -7.97 1.90
CA MET A 124 -10.20 -6.63 2.51
C MET A 124 -10.27 -5.50 1.46
N TRP A 125 -9.56 -5.64 0.34
CA TRP A 125 -9.53 -4.64 -0.73
C TRP A 125 -10.86 -4.49 -1.44
N THR A 126 -11.61 -5.59 -1.60
CA THR A 126 -12.95 -5.57 -2.20
C THR A 126 -13.91 -4.75 -1.36
N LEU A 127 -13.91 -4.97 -0.04
CA LEU A 127 -14.77 -4.25 0.89
C LEU A 127 -14.45 -2.75 0.89
N ILE A 128 -13.16 -2.40 1.00
CA ILE A 128 -12.72 -1.01 1.04
C ILE A 128 -12.99 -0.32 -0.29
N GLY A 129 -12.64 -0.95 -1.40
CA GLY A 129 -12.81 -0.38 -2.74
C GLY A 129 -14.28 -0.15 -3.08
N ILE A 130 -15.16 -1.12 -2.82
CA ILE A 130 -16.60 -0.96 -3.08
C ILE A 130 -17.21 0.07 -2.13
N GLY A 131 -16.90 -0.01 -0.82
CA GLY A 131 -17.46 0.90 0.17
C GLY A 131 -17.08 2.36 -0.07
N THR A 132 -15.79 2.64 -0.24
CA THR A 132 -15.30 4.00 -0.52
C THR A 132 -15.71 4.49 -1.90
N GLY A 133 -15.74 3.61 -2.92
CA GLY A 133 -16.22 3.94 -4.25
C GLY A 133 -17.71 4.30 -4.27
N ALA A 134 -18.55 3.52 -3.60
CA ALA A 134 -19.99 3.78 -3.50
C ALA A 134 -20.27 5.07 -2.73
N ALA A 135 -19.61 5.29 -1.59
CA ALA A 135 -19.75 6.51 -0.81
C ALA A 135 -19.31 7.75 -1.61
N PHE A 136 -18.20 7.66 -2.35
CA PHE A 136 -17.72 8.74 -3.20
C PHE A 136 -18.69 9.05 -4.34
N ILE A 137 -19.13 8.04 -5.11
CA ILE A 137 -20.07 8.22 -6.22
C ILE A 137 -21.38 8.82 -5.72
N TYR A 138 -21.94 8.30 -4.63
CA TYR A 138 -23.14 8.87 -4.00
C TYR A 138 -22.96 10.36 -3.69
N SER A 139 -21.83 10.71 -3.07
CA SER A 139 -21.54 12.09 -2.67
C SER A 139 -21.34 13.02 -3.87
N VAL A 140 -20.72 12.54 -4.93
CA VAL A 140 -20.56 13.26 -6.21
C VAL A 140 -21.93 13.51 -6.85
N VAL A 141 -22.79 12.49 -6.94
CA VAL A 141 -24.14 12.64 -7.51
C VAL A 141 -24.98 13.60 -6.65
N GLY A 142 -24.90 13.50 -5.32
CA GLY A 142 -25.57 14.41 -4.39
C GLY A 142 -25.13 15.87 -4.53
N THR A 143 -23.87 16.11 -4.91
CA THR A 143 -23.30 17.45 -5.08
C THR A 143 -23.58 18.04 -6.47
N LEU A 144 -23.45 17.24 -7.53
CA LEU A 144 -23.58 17.70 -8.92
C LEU A 144 -25.02 17.66 -9.44
N ALA A 145 -25.82 16.70 -9.01
CA ALA A 145 -27.17 16.46 -9.50
C ALA A 145 -28.15 16.18 -8.35
N PRO A 146 -28.34 17.12 -7.39
CA PRO A 146 -29.24 16.93 -6.26
C PRO A 146 -30.69 16.67 -6.68
N GLN A 147 -31.09 17.07 -7.89
CA GLN A 147 -32.42 16.84 -8.47
C GLN A 147 -32.77 15.37 -8.73
N VAL A 148 -31.77 14.48 -8.76
CA VAL A 148 -32.02 13.02 -8.93
C VAL A 148 -32.56 12.42 -7.63
N PHE A 149 -32.31 13.07 -6.50
CA PHE A 149 -32.79 12.62 -5.20
C PHE A 149 -34.21 13.16 -4.92
N PRO A 150 -35.07 12.36 -4.26
CA PRO A 150 -36.36 12.84 -3.79
C PRO A 150 -36.20 14.03 -2.84
N ALA A 151 -37.19 14.94 -2.81
CA ALA A 151 -37.15 16.14 -1.96
C ALA A 151 -36.99 15.83 -0.45
N SER A 152 -37.37 14.63 -0.01
CA SER A 152 -37.18 14.17 1.37
C SER A 152 -35.71 13.98 1.77
N PHE A 153 -34.79 13.78 0.81
CA PHE A 153 -33.36 13.65 1.06
C PHE A 153 -32.63 14.99 1.08
N ILE A 154 -33.30 16.08 0.69
CA ILE A 154 -32.73 17.42 0.65
C ILE A 154 -33.02 18.07 2.01
N SER A 155 -31.97 18.29 2.80
CA SER A 155 -32.03 19.03 4.06
C SER A 155 -31.10 20.24 3.99
N MET A 156 -31.58 21.40 4.45
CA MET A 156 -30.82 22.66 4.40
C MET A 156 -30.26 23.00 3.00
N GLY A 157 -31.03 22.73 1.94
CA GLY A 157 -30.67 23.08 0.56
C GLY A 157 -29.62 22.18 -0.11
N ARG A 158 -29.25 21.05 0.51
CA ARG A 158 -28.37 20.03 -0.12
C ARG A 158 -28.77 18.60 0.23
N VAL A 159 -28.23 17.65 -0.52
CA VAL A 159 -28.22 16.23 -0.14
C VAL A 159 -27.06 16.01 0.82
N ALA A 160 -27.24 15.17 1.84
CA ALA A 160 -26.15 14.76 2.73
C ALA A 160 -25.06 14.05 1.92
N VAL A 161 -23.78 14.32 2.21
CA VAL A 161 -22.63 13.73 1.51
C VAL A 161 -21.75 12.99 2.51
N TYR A 162 -20.92 12.09 2.01
CA TYR A 162 -20.04 11.19 2.77
C TYR A 162 -18.59 11.27 2.28
N PHE A 163 -18.14 12.48 1.90
CA PHE A 163 -16.77 12.73 1.47
C PHE A 163 -15.78 12.49 2.62
N GLU A 164 -16.16 12.88 3.84
CA GLU A 164 -15.40 12.66 5.07
C GLU A 164 -15.22 11.18 5.39
N ALA A 165 -16.27 10.37 5.24
CA ALA A 165 -16.19 8.93 5.46
C ALA A 165 -15.25 8.29 4.44
N THR A 166 -15.37 8.68 3.17
CA THR A 166 -14.49 8.20 2.10
C THR A 166 -13.02 8.54 2.38
N ALA A 167 -12.74 9.81 2.70
CA ALA A 167 -11.39 10.29 2.98
C ALA A 167 -10.80 9.62 4.23
N ALA A 168 -11.57 9.51 5.31
CA ALA A 168 -11.15 8.89 6.56
C ALA A 168 -10.82 7.40 6.38
N ILE A 169 -11.68 6.63 5.68
CA ILE A 169 -11.44 5.20 5.44
C ILE A 169 -10.16 5.00 4.63
N ILE A 170 -9.96 5.76 3.54
CA ILE A 170 -8.73 5.67 2.72
C ILE A 170 -7.50 6.00 3.57
N SER A 171 -7.56 7.07 4.35
CA SER A 171 -6.44 7.52 5.20
C SER A 171 -6.08 6.50 6.29
N LEU A 172 -7.08 5.93 6.98
CA LEU A 172 -6.86 4.91 8.01
C LEU A 172 -6.35 3.60 7.41
N THR A 173 -6.81 3.24 6.22
CA THR A 173 -6.31 2.06 5.50
C THR A 173 -4.85 2.23 5.11
N LEU A 174 -4.46 3.40 4.58
CA LEU A 174 -3.07 3.73 4.28
C LEU A 174 -2.19 3.64 5.54
N LEU A 175 -2.67 4.18 6.66
CA LEU A 175 -1.97 4.09 7.93
C LEU A 175 -1.77 2.63 8.36
N GLY A 176 -2.81 1.80 8.27
CA GLY A 176 -2.73 0.37 8.57
C GLY A 176 -1.65 -0.33 7.75
N GLN A 177 -1.61 -0.07 6.44
CA GLN A 177 -0.59 -0.63 5.54
C GLN A 177 0.82 -0.15 5.88
N VAL A 178 0.99 1.12 6.24
CA VAL A 178 2.30 1.64 6.69
C VAL A 178 2.76 0.94 7.96
N LEU A 179 1.87 0.72 8.93
CA LEU A 179 2.19 0.02 10.18
C LEU A 179 2.53 -1.45 9.91
N GLU A 180 1.76 -2.14 9.07
CA GLU A 180 1.98 -3.53 8.68
C GLU A 180 3.34 -3.71 7.98
N LEU A 181 3.60 -2.93 6.94
CA LEU A 181 4.85 -3.00 6.17
C LEU A 181 6.07 -2.60 7.02
N LYS A 182 5.92 -1.62 7.90
CA LYS A 182 6.99 -1.23 8.83
C LYS A 182 7.34 -2.35 9.80
N ALA A 183 6.34 -3.02 10.38
CA ALA A 183 6.56 -4.14 11.28
C ALA A 183 7.27 -5.30 10.57
N ARG A 184 6.83 -5.65 9.34
CA ARG A 184 7.46 -6.70 8.53
C ARG A 184 8.89 -6.39 8.09
N SER A 185 9.16 -5.16 7.70
CA SER A 185 10.51 -4.71 7.35
C SER A 185 11.45 -4.90 8.55
N GLN A 186 11.06 -4.45 9.75
CA GLN A 186 11.88 -4.58 10.96
C GLN A 186 12.21 -6.03 11.32
N THR A 187 11.25 -6.95 11.22
CA THR A 187 11.51 -8.38 11.47
C THR A 187 12.42 -8.98 10.41
N SER A 188 12.27 -8.57 9.15
CA SER A 188 13.11 -9.04 8.04
C SER A 188 14.56 -8.57 8.19
N THR A 189 14.78 -7.31 8.61
CA THR A 189 16.13 -6.78 8.90
C THR A 189 16.82 -7.60 10.00
N ALA A 190 16.10 -7.98 11.05
CA ALA A 190 16.65 -8.77 12.16
C ALA A 190 17.01 -10.21 11.74
N ILE A 191 16.19 -10.84 10.88
CA ILE A 191 16.52 -12.16 10.33
C ILE A 191 17.74 -12.06 9.40
N LYS A 192 17.79 -11.01 8.57
CA LYS A 192 18.90 -10.74 7.65
C LYS A 192 20.22 -10.57 8.39
N SER A 193 20.23 -9.86 9.52
CA SER A 193 21.45 -9.69 10.32
C SER A 193 21.95 -11.01 10.91
N LEU A 194 21.05 -11.90 11.34
CA LEU A 194 21.42 -13.24 11.80
C LEU A 194 22.00 -14.12 10.67
N LEU A 195 21.40 -14.07 9.48
CA LEU A 195 21.91 -14.80 8.31
C LEU A 195 23.28 -14.27 7.84
N GLY A 196 23.53 -12.97 7.99
CA GLY A 196 24.82 -12.36 7.68
C GLY A 196 25.96 -12.77 8.61
N LEU A 197 25.67 -13.32 9.79
CA LEU A 197 26.67 -13.84 10.73
C LEU A 197 27.17 -15.24 10.36
N ALA A 198 26.52 -15.94 9.43
CA ALA A 198 26.99 -17.23 8.95
C ALA A 198 28.28 -17.04 8.13
N PRO A 199 29.42 -17.65 8.53
CA PRO A 199 30.66 -17.51 7.78
C PRO A 199 30.49 -18.14 6.40
N LYS A 200 30.84 -17.38 5.36
CA LYS A 200 30.80 -17.82 3.95
C LYS A 200 32.04 -18.62 3.54
N THR A 201 32.93 -18.89 4.48
CA THR A 201 34.21 -19.56 4.24
C THR A 201 34.57 -20.44 5.44
N ALA A 202 35.04 -21.65 5.17
CA ALA A 202 35.64 -22.54 6.15
C ALA A 202 37.13 -22.71 5.84
N ARG A 203 37.96 -22.72 6.89
CA ARG A 203 39.38 -23.07 6.75
C ARG A 203 39.54 -24.58 6.77
N LYS A 204 40.03 -25.14 5.66
CA LYS A 204 40.29 -26.58 5.52
C LYS A 204 41.79 -26.85 5.70
N ILE A 205 42.12 -27.85 6.51
CA ILE A 205 43.49 -28.37 6.65
C ILE A 205 43.62 -29.64 5.80
N ASN A 206 44.49 -29.62 4.80
CA ASN A 206 44.75 -30.76 3.93
C ASN A 206 45.71 -31.77 4.60
N LYS A 207 45.76 -33.01 4.08
CA LYS A 207 46.61 -34.08 4.64
C LYS A 207 48.11 -33.73 4.67
N ASP A 208 48.54 -32.82 3.80
CA ASP A 208 49.93 -32.35 3.69
C ASP A 208 50.27 -31.22 4.68
N GLY A 209 49.32 -30.83 5.55
CA GLY A 209 49.47 -29.75 6.51
C GLY A 209 49.24 -28.35 5.94
N THR A 210 48.85 -28.23 4.67
CA THR A 210 48.52 -26.96 4.03
C THR A 210 47.11 -26.49 4.41
N GLU A 211 46.96 -25.18 4.67
CA GLU A 211 45.68 -24.52 4.94
C GLU A 211 45.12 -23.91 3.66
N GLU A 212 43.83 -24.13 3.38
CA GLU A 212 43.11 -23.51 2.27
C GLU A 212 41.73 -23.05 2.76
N ASP A 213 41.39 -21.79 2.49
CA ASP A 213 40.06 -21.26 2.80
C ASP A 213 39.12 -21.62 1.65
N ILE A 214 38.11 -22.43 1.94
CA ILE A 214 37.06 -22.86 1.01
C ILE A 214 35.75 -22.13 1.32
N PRO A 215 34.89 -21.85 0.33
CA PRO A 215 33.55 -21.32 0.58
C PRO A 215 32.63 -22.31 1.31
#